data_AF-A0A3E4WFL0-F1
#
_entry.id   AF-A0A3E4WFL0-F1
#
_cell.length_a   1.000
_cell.length_b   1.000
_cell.length_c   1.000
_cell.angle_alpha   90.00
_cell.angle_beta   90.00
_cell.angle_gamma   90.00
#
_symmetry.space_group_name_H-M   'P 1'
#
loop_
_entity.id
_entity.type
_entity.pdbx_description
1 polymer ?
#
loop_
_entity_poly.entity_id
_entity_poly.type
_entity_poly.pdbx_seq_one_letter_code
_entity_poly.pdbx_strand_id
1 'polypeptide(L)'
;MRIIDFNPELHKITFTNKQETVITESNIMLLKRMFNNPEKYQYYMKTLWLLRSLSEKKCCKDGMIDSNDEVYPIFRLANELIGSLLREDTFFDCEGNLMQGFNPNMMKTAM
;
A
#
# COMPACT_ATOMS: atom_id res chain seq x y z
N MET A 1 6.18 39.10 11.48
CA MET A 1 5.12 39.06 12.50
C MET A 1 3.77 39.18 11.80
N ARG A 2 2.98 38.09 11.75
CA ARG A 2 1.55 38.12 11.40
C ARG A 2 0.89 36.82 11.83
N ILE A 3 0.27 36.95 12.99
CA ILE A 3 -1.07 36.52 13.43
C ILE A 3 -1.70 35.39 12.60
N ILE A 4 -1.95 34.29 13.31
CA ILE A 4 -2.70 33.09 12.94
C ILE A 4 -4.12 33.30 13.47
N ASP A 5 -5.13 33.28 12.59
CA ASP A 5 -6.52 33.06 13.02
C ASP A 5 -6.85 31.57 12.85
N PHE A 6 -7.13 30.91 13.96
CA PHE A 6 -7.43 29.49 14.03
C PHE A 6 -8.94 29.29 13.91
N ASN A 7 -9.40 28.67 12.82
CA ASN A 7 -10.79 28.23 12.67
C ASN A 7 -10.85 26.69 12.78
N PRO A 8 -11.57 26.10 13.75
CA PRO A 8 -11.51 24.67 14.03
C PRO A 8 -12.28 23.77 13.06
N GLU A 9 -13.06 24.32 12.12
CA GLU A 9 -13.98 23.51 11.32
C GLU A 9 -13.63 23.50 9.82
N LEU A 10 -13.25 22.29 9.36
CA LEU A 10 -13.24 21.80 7.98
C LEU A 10 -12.06 22.20 7.07
N HIS A 11 -11.05 21.33 7.12
CA HIS A 11 -9.87 21.19 6.27
C HIS A 11 -10.15 21.33 4.75
N LYS A 12 -10.02 22.53 4.19
CA LYS A 12 -9.73 22.71 2.76
C LYS A 12 -8.21 22.75 2.57
N ILE A 13 -7.64 21.62 2.17
CA ILE A 13 -6.23 21.56 1.76
C ILE A 13 -6.12 22.30 0.42
N THR A 14 -5.36 23.40 0.42
CA THR A 14 -5.09 24.19 -0.78
C THR A 14 -3.67 23.89 -1.23
N PHE A 15 -3.51 23.26 -2.39
CA PHE A 15 -2.20 22.82 -2.89
C PHE A 15 -1.47 23.96 -3.60
N THR A 16 -0.25 24.26 -3.18
CA THR A 16 0.65 25.21 -3.86
C THR A 16 1.81 24.45 -4.50
N ASN A 17 2.15 24.83 -5.74
CA ASN A 17 3.09 24.19 -6.66
C ASN A 17 4.54 24.10 -6.12
N LYS A 18 4.81 23.13 -5.25
CA LYS A 18 6.14 22.58 -4.98
C LYS A 18 6.03 21.06 -4.94
N GLN A 19 7.06 20.34 -5.38
CA GLN A 19 7.17 18.88 -5.35
C GLN A 19 7.29 18.34 -3.92
N GLU A 20 6.42 18.78 -3.02
CA GLU A 20 6.33 18.32 -1.64
C GLU A 20 5.16 17.33 -1.59
N THR A 21 5.48 16.08 -1.25
CA THR A 21 4.46 15.07 -0.95
C THR A 21 3.61 15.54 0.24
N VAL A 22 2.31 15.24 0.23
CA VAL A 22 1.41 15.46 1.37
C VAL A 22 1.74 14.58 2.58
N ILE A 23 2.61 13.58 2.38
CA ILE A 23 3.05 12.65 3.42
C ILE A 23 4.22 13.27 4.16
N THR A 24 4.01 13.62 5.43
CA THR A 24 5.07 14.17 6.30
C THR A 24 5.89 13.05 6.94
N GLU A 25 7.07 13.38 7.46
CA GLU A 25 7.90 12.46 8.25
C GLU A 25 7.12 11.87 9.44
N SER A 26 6.30 12.68 10.11
CA SER A 26 5.46 12.21 11.22
C SER A 26 4.47 11.12 10.78
N ASN A 27 3.91 11.21 9.57
CA ASN A 27 3.03 10.20 9.00
C ASN A 27 3.79 8.89 8.74
N ILE A 28 5.00 8.99 8.18
CA ILE A 28 5.88 7.83 7.94
C ILE A 28 6.26 7.14 9.25
N MET A 29 6.60 7.90 10.30
CA MET A 29 6.95 7.33 11.59
C MET A 29 5.79 6.62 12.27
N LEU A 30 4.55 7.13 12.13
CA LEU A 30 3.36 6.44 12.59
C LEU A 30 3.14 5.12 11.83
N LEU A 31 3.28 5.12 10.51
CA LEU A 31 3.17 3.92 9.69
C LEU A 31 4.20 2.86 10.09
N LYS A 32 5.47 3.25 10.27
CA LYS A 32 6.54 2.32 10.71
C LYS A 32 6.21 1.66 12.05
N ARG A 33 5.59 2.39 13.00
CA ARG A 33 5.19 1.83 14.30
C ARG A 33 4.11 0.75 14.22
N MET A 34 3.32 0.71 13.15
CA MET A 34 2.34 -0.36 12.94
C MET A 34 3.02 -1.70 12.68
N PHE A 35 4.20 -1.67 12.05
CA PHE A 35 5.01 -2.82 11.69
C PHE A 35 6.14 -3.09 12.71
N ASN A 36 5.85 -2.92 14.00
CA ASN A 36 6.88 -2.95 15.05
C ASN A 36 7.40 -4.36 15.39
N ASN A 37 6.81 -5.42 14.83
CA ASN A 37 7.31 -6.78 14.94
C ASN A 37 6.87 -7.63 13.71
N PRO A 38 7.49 -8.81 13.50
CA PRO A 38 7.18 -9.66 12.36
C PRO A 38 5.74 -10.15 12.29
N GLU A 39 5.11 -10.48 13.42
CA GLU A 39 3.74 -11.01 13.48
C GLU A 39 2.72 -9.96 13.04
N LYS A 40 2.86 -8.71 13.51
CA LYS A 40 2.02 -7.60 13.08
C LYS A 40 2.23 -7.29 11.61
N TYR A 41 3.49 -7.28 11.16
CA TYR A 41 3.80 -7.09 9.75
C TYR A 41 3.09 -8.14 8.89
N GLN A 42 3.20 -9.42 9.25
CA GLN A 42 2.51 -10.49 8.54
C GLN A 42 0.98 -10.33 8.58
N TYR A 43 0.42 -9.95 9.72
CA TYR A 43 -1.01 -9.71 9.86
C TYR A 43 -1.50 -8.61 8.91
N TYR A 44 -0.86 -7.43 8.93
CA TYR A 44 -1.22 -6.31 8.06
C TYR A 44 -1.02 -6.65 6.58
N MET A 45 0.06 -7.35 6.22
CA MET A 45 0.29 -7.79 4.84
C MET A 45 -0.80 -8.75 4.37
N LYS A 46 -1.20 -9.73 5.20
CA LYS A 46 -2.33 -10.63 4.88
C LYS A 46 -3.63 -9.86 4.67
N THR A 47 -3.92 -8.86 5.52
CA THR A 47 -5.12 -8.02 5.36
C THR A 47 -5.08 -7.22 4.06
N LEU A 48 -3.94 -6.61 3.72
CA LEU A 48 -3.77 -5.87 2.47
C LEU A 48 -3.92 -6.77 1.24
N TRP A 49 -3.35 -7.98 1.29
CA TRP A 49 -3.52 -8.99 0.24
C TRP A 49 -4.97 -9.40 0.06
N LEU A 50 -5.68 -9.70 1.16
CA LEU A 50 -7.10 -10.03 1.09
C LEU A 50 -7.91 -8.89 0.47
N LEU A 51 -7.64 -7.63 0.87
CA LEU A 51 -8.29 -6.46 0.31
C LEU A 51 -8.01 -6.31 -1.20
N ARG A 52 -6.76 -6.49 -1.62
CA ARG A 52 -6.35 -6.50 -3.04
C ARG A 52 -7.11 -7.60 -3.80
N SER A 53 -7.12 -8.83 -3.31
CA SER A 53 -7.75 -9.96 -4.01
C SER A 53 -9.28 -9.83 -4.09
N LEU A 54 -9.93 -9.29 -3.06
CA LEU A 54 -11.38 -9.06 -3.09
C LEU A 54 -11.77 -7.93 -4.05
N SER A 55 -11.00 -6.84 -4.07
CA SER A 55 -11.23 -5.73 -4.99
C SER A 55 -10.91 -6.11 -6.44
N GLU A 56 -9.82 -6.85 -6.67
CA GLU A 56 -9.46 -7.43 -7.97
C GLU A 56 -10.59 -8.30 -8.52
N LYS A 57 -11.17 -9.21 -7.73
CA LYS A 57 -12.29 -10.05 -8.16
C LYS A 57 -13.52 -9.28 -8.64
N LYS A 58 -13.71 -8.05 -8.17
CA LYS A 58 -14.85 -7.22 -8.54
C LYS A 58 -14.55 -6.32 -9.74
N CYS A 59 -13.37 -5.71 -9.79
CA CYS A 59 -13.00 -4.86 -10.93
C CYS A 59 -12.39 -5.62 -12.11
N CYS A 60 -12.03 -6.91 -11.96
CA CYS A 60 -11.54 -7.75 -13.04
C CYS A 60 -12.73 -8.37 -13.81
N LYS A 61 -12.82 -8.09 -15.10
CA LYS A 61 -13.80 -8.66 -16.03
C LYS A 61 -13.05 -9.24 -17.23
N ASP A 62 -13.31 -10.49 -17.55
CA ASP A 62 -12.67 -11.20 -18.69
C ASP A 62 -11.13 -11.14 -18.67
N GLY A 63 -10.53 -11.18 -17.48
CA GLY A 63 -9.07 -11.11 -17.30
C GLY A 63 -8.48 -9.71 -17.44
N MET A 64 -9.30 -8.67 -17.56
CA MET A 64 -8.89 -7.26 -17.65
C MET A 64 -9.40 -6.47 -16.45
N ILE A 65 -8.54 -5.61 -15.88
CA ILE A 65 -8.93 -4.70 -14.80
C ILE A 65 -9.71 -3.51 -15.39
N ASP A 66 -10.97 -3.34 -14.98
CA ASP A 66 -11.82 -2.20 -15.29
C ASP A 66 -11.50 -1.02 -14.35
N SER A 67 -10.78 -0.03 -14.87
CA SER A 67 -10.39 1.15 -14.07
C SER A 67 -11.53 2.09 -13.73
N ASN A 68 -12.71 1.91 -14.34
CA ASN A 68 -13.90 2.72 -14.06
C ASN A 68 -14.78 2.09 -12.97
N ASP A 69 -14.45 0.87 -12.52
CA ASP A 69 -15.19 0.22 -11.45
C ASP A 69 -15.02 0.98 -10.12
N GLU A 70 -16.08 1.07 -9.33
CA GLU A 70 -16.10 1.78 -8.05
C GLU A 70 -15.07 1.25 -7.04
N VAL A 71 -14.65 -0.02 -7.15
CA VAL A 71 -13.61 -0.58 -6.25
C VAL A 71 -12.20 -0.55 -6.83
N TYR A 72 -12.01 -0.10 -8.07
CA TYR A 72 -10.68 0.03 -8.66
C TYR A 72 -9.72 0.90 -7.81
N PRO A 73 -10.13 2.04 -7.22
CA PRO A 73 -9.25 2.81 -6.34
C PRO A 73 -8.75 2.02 -5.13
N ILE A 74 -9.57 1.10 -4.59
CA ILE A 74 -9.20 0.23 -3.47
C ILE A 74 -8.16 -0.80 -3.92
N PHE A 75 -8.39 -1.46 -5.07
CA PHE A 75 -7.44 -2.39 -5.67
C PHE A 75 -6.08 -1.72 -5.89
N ARG A 76 -6.09 -0.55 -6.53
CA ARG A 76 -4.89 0.22 -6.83
C ARG A 76 -4.15 0.62 -5.56
N LEU A 77 -4.85 1.17 -4.56
CA LEU A 77 -4.24 1.57 -3.29
C LEU A 77 -3.63 0.38 -2.56
N ALA A 78 -4.35 -0.73 -2.44
CA ALA A 78 -3.84 -1.94 -1.79
C ALA A 78 -2.59 -2.46 -2.50
N ASN A 79 -2.58 -2.46 -3.83
CA ASN A 79 -1.44 -2.90 -4.63
C ASN A 79 -0.22 -1.97 -4.48
N GLU A 80 -0.41 -0.64 -4.49
CA GLU A 80 0.66 0.34 -4.26
C GLU A 80 1.24 0.24 -2.84
N LEU A 81 0.39 0.04 -1.83
CA LEU A 81 0.82 -0.16 -0.45
C LEU A 81 1.59 -1.47 -0.27
N ILE A 82 1.13 -2.57 -0.86
CA ILE A 82 1.87 -3.85 -0.87
C ILE A 82 3.25 -3.63 -1.48
N GLY A 83 3.33 -3.02 -2.68
CA GLY A 83 4.61 -2.75 -3.33
C GLY A 83 5.55 -1.87 -2.49
N SER A 84 4.99 -0.92 -1.73
CA SER A 84 5.78 -0.04 -0.85
C SER A 84 6.26 -0.72 0.43
N LEU A 85 5.54 -1.75 0.91
CA LEU A 85 5.81 -2.43 2.16
C LEU A 85 6.64 -3.71 1.98
N LEU A 86 6.62 -4.31 0.79
CA LEU A 86 7.46 -5.46 0.48
C LEU A 86 8.94 -5.08 0.54
N ARG A 87 9.68 -5.83 1.35
CA ARG A 87 11.14 -5.83 1.30
C ARG A 87 11.60 -6.71 0.14
N GLU A 88 12.77 -6.40 -0.44
CA GLU A 88 13.36 -7.13 -1.58
C GLU A 88 13.56 -8.65 -1.32
N ASP A 89 13.54 -9.08 -0.05
CA ASP A 89 13.74 -10.46 0.41
C ASP A 89 12.45 -11.16 0.90
N THR A 90 11.29 -10.52 0.79
CA THR A 90 10.02 -11.05 1.34
C THR A 90 9.01 -11.30 0.22
N PHE A 91 8.52 -12.54 0.11
CA PHE A 91 7.62 -12.96 -0.97
C PHE A 91 6.31 -13.50 -0.40
N PHE A 92 5.20 -13.14 -1.03
CA PHE A 92 3.87 -13.63 -0.70
C PHE A 92 3.23 -14.27 -1.93
N ASP A 93 2.42 -15.32 -1.72
CA ASP A 93 1.62 -15.93 -2.79
C ASP A 93 0.35 -15.10 -3.08
N CYS A 94 -0.45 -15.55 -4.07
CA CYS A 94 -1.69 -14.87 -4.47
C CYS A 94 -2.80 -14.89 -3.41
N GLU A 95 -2.64 -15.69 -2.35
CA GLU A 95 -3.53 -15.76 -1.20
C GLU A 95 -3.04 -14.90 -0.03
N GLY A 96 -1.85 -14.28 -0.15
CA GLY A 96 -1.22 -13.48 0.89
C GLY A 96 -0.49 -14.31 1.95
N ASN A 97 -0.15 -15.57 1.67
CA ASN A 97 0.72 -16.36 2.55
C ASN A 97 2.19 -16.07 2.28
N LEU A 98 2.99 -16.04 3.34
CA LEU A 98 4.43 -15.83 3.24
C LEU A 98 5.10 -17.06 2.61
N MET A 99 5.84 -16.87 1.53
CA MET A 99 6.60 -17.94 0.89
C MET A 99 7.96 -18.10 1.58
N GLN A 100 8.12 -19.17 2.37
CA GLN A 100 9.43 -19.53 2.93
C GLN A 100 10.30 -20.20 1.85
N GLY A 101 11.50 -19.66 1.62
CA GLY A 101 12.50 -20.27 0.73
C GLY A 101 12.58 -19.70 -0.69
N PHE A 102 11.95 -18.56 -0.98
CA PHE A 102 12.15 -17.89 -2.27
C PHE A 102 13.57 -17.31 -2.33
N ASN A 103 14.50 -18.06 -2.94
CA ASN A 103 15.85 -17.60 -3.23
C ASN A 103 15.85 -16.96 -4.63
N PRO A 104 15.90 -15.62 -4.76
CA PRO A 104 15.85 -14.94 -6.06
C PRO A 104 17.00 -15.33 -7.00
N ASN A 105 18.07 -15.95 -6.49
CA ASN A 105 19.15 -16.49 -7.33
C ASN A 105 18.78 -17.78 -8.07
N MET A 106 17.72 -18.49 -7.69
CA MET A 106 17.30 -19.72 -8.39
C MET A 106 16.56 -19.44 -9.70
N MET A 107 16.08 -18.21 -9.94
CA MET A 107 15.50 -17.80 -11.23
C MET A 107 16.55 -17.44 -12.29
N LYS A 108 17.81 -17.18 -11.92
CA LYS A 108 18.88 -16.91 -12.88
C LYS A 108 19.41 -18.17 -13.59
N THR A 109 19.03 -19.36 -13.11
CA THR A 109 19.51 -20.66 -13.65
C THR A 109 18.50 -21.34 -14.58
N ALA A 110 17.37 -20.68 -14.89
CA ALA A 110 16.31 -21.22 -15.76
C ALA A 110 16.12 -20.42 -17.06
N MET A 111 17.16 -19.71 -17.52
CA MET A 111 17.25 -19.14 -18.88
C MET A 111 18.34 -19.83 -19.68
#